data_AF-A0A8J5WUA9-F1
#
_entry.id   AF-A0A8J5WUA9-F1
#
_cell.length_a   1.000
_cell.length_b   1.000
_cell.length_c   1.000
_cell.angle_alpha   90.00
_cell.angle_beta   90.00
_cell.angle_gamma   90.00
#
_symmetry.space_group_name_H-M   'P 1'
#
loop_
_entity.id
_entity.type
_entity.pdbx_description
1 polymer ?
#
loop_
_entity_poly.entity_id
_entity_poly.type
_entity_poly.pdbx_seq_one_letter_code
_entity_poly.pdbx_strand_id
1 'polypeptide(L)'
;MASHLRLHLSAPPPGLRLPRPRPRPRGPLPRTAAPPPPLLRAVRPRLLISSAAGPARARGSGIGGAGENSDGEDGGLVGEDSAAFRLGDQRVASWVYFGGILAVVLWGLNVLWIDPTTGVGTRFLEAIAAVSDRHEVTMLLLIIIFAIVHSGMASLRANGEKIIGERAYRVMFAGISLPLAVSTVVYFINHRYDGIQLWQVQGISGIHELVWLSSFISFFFLYPSTFNLLEVAAVDKPKFHMWETGIMRITRHPQMVGQVIWCLAHTLWIGNSVAVAASIGLIGHHLFGAWNGDRRLASLYGETFQVLKKRTSVVPFAAIVDGRQKLPKDYYKEFVRLPYLAITALTLGAYFSHPLMQASSYQLPW
;
A
#
# COMPACT_ATOMS: atom_id res chain seq x y z
N MET A 1 -40.72 -34.89 2.87
CA MET A 1 -40.15 -36.25 2.74
C MET A 1 -39.29 -36.27 1.49
N ALA A 2 -38.00 -36.56 1.67
CA ALA A 2 -36.94 -36.28 0.71
C ALA A 2 -36.95 -37.24 -0.50
N SER A 3 -36.83 -36.70 -1.71
CA SER A 3 -36.54 -37.46 -2.93
C SER A 3 -35.04 -37.36 -3.25
N HIS A 4 -34.39 -38.51 -3.34
CA HIS A 4 -33.01 -38.66 -3.79
C HIS A 4 -32.86 -38.24 -5.26
N LEU A 5 -31.96 -37.29 -5.53
CA LEU A 5 -31.41 -37.07 -6.87
C LEU A 5 -29.90 -37.38 -6.82
N ARG A 6 -29.54 -38.57 -7.31
CA ARG A 6 -28.14 -38.97 -7.55
C ARG A 6 -27.68 -38.30 -8.83
N LEU A 7 -26.69 -37.41 -8.74
CA LEU A 7 -25.96 -36.89 -9.89
C LEU A 7 -24.98 -37.98 -10.37
N HIS A 8 -25.22 -38.50 -11.56
CA HIS A 8 -24.27 -39.34 -12.29
C HIS A 8 -23.09 -38.48 -12.75
N LEU A 9 -21.90 -38.69 -12.16
CA LEU A 9 -20.64 -38.23 -12.71
C LEU A 9 -20.20 -39.21 -13.81
N SER A 10 -20.15 -38.72 -15.04
CA SER A 10 -19.58 -39.43 -16.19
C SER A 10 -18.07 -39.64 -16.00
N ALA A 11 -17.59 -40.85 -16.28
CA ALA A 11 -16.18 -41.21 -16.23
C ALA A 11 -15.33 -40.43 -17.26
N PRO A 12 -14.04 -40.14 -16.98
CA PRO A 12 -13.16 -39.44 -17.91
C PRO A 12 -12.71 -40.36 -19.06
N PRO A 13 -12.45 -39.82 -20.27
CA PRO A 13 -11.99 -40.59 -21.41
C PRO A 13 -10.51 -41.02 -21.23
N PRO A 14 -10.07 -42.14 -21.85
CA PRO A 14 -8.72 -42.65 -21.67
C PRO A 14 -7.71 -41.97 -22.61
N GLY A 15 -6.55 -41.63 -22.06
CA GLY A 15 -5.25 -41.73 -22.75
C GLY A 15 -4.84 -40.60 -23.69
N LEU A 16 -4.31 -39.51 -23.15
CA LEU A 16 -3.35 -38.64 -23.84
C LEU A 16 -1.95 -38.90 -23.29
N ARG A 17 -1.14 -39.64 -24.05
CA ARG A 17 0.29 -39.85 -23.74
C ARG A 17 1.04 -38.53 -23.92
N LEU A 18 1.64 -38.02 -22.85
CA LEU A 18 2.55 -36.88 -22.91
C LEU A 18 3.85 -37.28 -23.65
N PRO A 19 4.42 -36.42 -24.53
CA PRO A 19 5.68 -36.71 -25.19
C PRO A 19 6.84 -36.66 -24.19
N ARG A 20 7.82 -37.57 -24.32
CA ARG A 20 9.07 -37.53 -23.54
C ARG A 20 9.88 -36.25 -23.86
N PRO A 21 10.60 -35.67 -22.90
CA PRO A 21 11.45 -34.50 -23.15
C PRO A 21 12.62 -34.86 -24.07
N ARG A 22 12.91 -34.00 -25.06
CA ARG A 22 14.15 -34.09 -25.85
C ARG A 22 15.35 -33.62 -25.00
N PRO A 23 16.56 -34.18 -25.20
CA PRO A 23 17.74 -33.70 -24.49
C PRO A 23 18.12 -32.28 -24.97
N ARG A 24 18.53 -31.41 -24.03
CA ARG A 24 19.03 -30.06 -24.31
C ARG A 24 20.34 -30.11 -25.12
N PRO A 25 20.54 -29.23 -26.12
CA PRO A 25 21.83 -29.10 -26.79
C PRO A 25 22.85 -28.46 -25.84
N ARG A 26 24.09 -28.99 -25.86
CA ARG A 26 25.23 -28.43 -25.12
C ARG A 26 25.58 -27.05 -25.69
N GLY A 27 25.59 -26.02 -24.84
CA GLY A 27 26.07 -24.69 -25.20
C GLY A 27 27.60 -24.64 -25.37
N PRO A 28 28.15 -23.62 -26.05
CA PRO A 28 29.59 -23.50 -26.27
C PRO A 28 30.33 -23.09 -24.99
N LEU A 29 31.59 -23.54 -24.87
CA LEU A 29 32.53 -23.22 -23.80
C LEU A 29 32.86 -21.71 -23.72
N PRO A 30 33.24 -21.17 -22.55
CA PRO A 30 33.46 -19.74 -22.38
C PRO A 30 34.74 -19.27 -23.07
N ARG A 31 34.64 -18.17 -23.82
CA ARG A 31 35.79 -17.43 -24.36
C ARG A 31 36.48 -16.63 -23.26
N THR A 32 37.81 -16.61 -23.31
CA THR A 32 38.74 -15.91 -22.44
C THR A 32 38.50 -14.39 -22.43
N ALA A 33 38.67 -13.78 -21.25
CA ALA A 33 38.45 -12.36 -20.99
C ALA A 33 39.43 -11.46 -21.76
N ALA A 34 38.92 -10.35 -22.30
CA ALA A 34 39.72 -9.27 -22.87
C ALA A 34 40.17 -8.28 -21.77
N PRO A 35 41.32 -7.59 -21.91
CA PRO A 35 41.84 -6.67 -20.90
C PRO A 35 41.06 -5.33 -20.90
N PRO A 36 41.09 -4.57 -19.78
CA PRO A 36 40.33 -3.33 -19.66
C PRO A 36 41.03 -2.15 -20.39
N PRO A 37 40.27 -1.13 -20.83
CA PRO A 37 40.83 0.09 -21.42
C PRO A 37 41.38 1.07 -20.37
N PRO A 38 42.24 2.03 -20.75
CA PRO A 38 42.93 2.91 -19.81
C PRO A 38 42.01 4.00 -19.23
N LEU A 39 42.27 4.37 -17.97
CA LEU A 39 41.55 5.38 -17.20
C LEU A 39 41.77 6.79 -17.76
N LEU A 40 40.70 7.45 -18.20
CA LEU A 40 40.68 8.87 -18.50
C LEU A 40 40.66 9.69 -17.20
N ARG A 41 41.65 10.59 -17.10
CA ARG A 41 41.92 11.49 -15.99
C ARG A 41 40.80 12.54 -15.87
N ALA A 42 40.09 12.55 -14.75
CA ALA A 42 39.05 13.53 -14.47
C ALA A 42 39.65 14.94 -14.26
N VAL A 43 39.27 15.88 -15.11
CA VAL A 43 39.51 17.33 -14.93
C VAL A 43 38.46 17.86 -13.95
N ARG A 44 38.89 18.42 -12.82
CA ARG A 44 38.01 19.10 -11.85
C ARG A 44 37.65 20.51 -12.36
N PRO A 45 36.38 20.93 -12.36
CA PRO A 45 36.05 22.35 -12.45
C PRO A 45 36.19 23.01 -11.08
N ARG A 46 36.93 24.13 -11.03
CA ARG A 46 36.93 25.07 -9.91
C ARG A 46 35.57 25.78 -9.85
N LEU A 47 34.86 25.67 -8.72
CA LEU A 47 33.74 26.56 -8.44
C LEU A 47 34.29 27.91 -7.94
N LEU A 48 34.07 28.96 -8.72
CA LEU A 48 34.24 30.35 -8.30
C LEU A 48 32.96 30.80 -7.58
N ILE A 49 33.14 31.19 -6.33
CA ILE A 49 32.12 31.87 -5.52
C ILE A 49 31.97 33.28 -6.05
N SER A 50 30.74 33.70 -6.37
CA SER A 50 30.39 35.12 -6.47
C SER A 50 29.09 35.38 -5.71
N SER A 51 29.21 36.32 -4.78
CA SER A 51 28.18 36.90 -3.93
C SER A 51 27.65 38.17 -4.60
N ALA A 52 26.32 38.33 -4.70
CA ALA A 52 25.64 39.63 -4.62
C ALA A 52 24.10 39.52 -4.66
N ALA A 53 23.45 40.33 -3.79
CA ALA A 53 22.07 40.87 -3.82
C ALA A 53 20.91 39.86 -3.66
N GLY A 54 19.85 40.06 -2.85
CA GLY A 54 19.27 41.15 -2.05
C GLY A 54 17.83 40.69 -1.69
N PRO A 55 17.19 41.12 -0.59
CA PRO A 55 15.99 40.44 -0.08
C PRO A 55 14.71 40.87 -0.82
N ALA A 56 14.03 39.93 -1.47
CA ALA A 56 12.71 40.14 -2.07
C ALA A 56 11.59 39.80 -1.09
N ARG A 57 10.85 40.84 -0.70
CA ARG A 57 9.69 40.88 0.18
C ARG A 57 8.48 40.23 -0.51
N ALA A 58 8.02 39.06 -0.04
CA ALA A 58 6.79 38.44 -0.51
C ALA A 58 5.58 38.94 0.29
N ARG A 59 4.65 39.60 -0.41
CA ARG A 59 3.34 40.04 0.09
C ARG A 59 2.47 38.83 0.43
N GLY A 60 1.90 38.84 1.63
CA GLY A 60 0.83 37.92 2.02
C GLY A 60 -0.51 38.34 1.43
N SER A 61 -1.26 37.37 0.93
CA SER A 61 -2.69 37.50 0.59
C SER A 61 -3.51 36.88 1.72
N GLY A 62 -4.25 37.71 2.43
CA GLY A 62 -5.19 37.29 3.48
C GLY A 62 -6.55 36.87 2.92
N ILE A 63 -7.16 35.91 3.61
CA ILE A 63 -8.60 35.64 3.73
C ILE A 63 -8.72 35.02 5.15
N GLY A 64 -9.41 35.53 6.16
CA GLY A 64 -10.54 36.46 6.21
C GLY A 64 -11.76 35.71 6.73
N GLY A 65 -12.04 35.80 8.03
CA GLY A 65 -13.31 35.31 8.61
C GLY A 65 -13.22 34.75 10.04
N ALA A 66 -12.80 35.56 11.01
CA ALA A 66 -13.06 35.29 12.43
C ALA A 66 -14.46 35.83 12.76
N GLY A 67 -15.35 34.95 13.20
CA GLY A 67 -16.58 35.31 13.90
C GLY A 67 -16.44 34.83 15.34
N GLU A 68 -16.38 35.76 16.27
CA GLU A 68 -16.45 35.52 17.71
C GLU A 68 -17.84 34.99 18.09
N ASN A 69 -17.87 33.96 18.94
CA ASN A 69 -18.89 33.76 19.96
C ASN A 69 -18.36 32.81 21.06
N SER A 70 -17.99 33.43 22.19
CA SER A 70 -18.21 33.05 23.60
C SER A 70 -18.04 31.59 24.08
N ASP A 71 -17.04 31.44 24.96
CA ASP A 71 -17.06 30.75 26.26
C ASP A 71 -17.65 29.33 26.38
N GLY A 72 -16.73 28.38 26.32
CA GLY A 72 -16.78 27.08 26.95
C GLY A 72 -15.42 26.39 26.75
N GLU A 73 -14.74 26.01 27.83
CA GLU A 73 -13.54 25.17 27.75
C GLU A 73 -13.89 23.77 27.18
N ASP A 74 -14.06 23.70 25.87
CA ASP A 74 -14.00 22.46 25.11
C ASP A 74 -13.03 22.68 23.95
N GLY A 75 -11.79 22.26 24.17
CA GLY A 75 -10.70 22.46 23.22
C GLY A 75 -11.02 21.76 21.91
N GLY A 76 -11.41 22.55 20.90
CA GLY A 76 -11.77 22.08 19.57
C GLY A 76 -10.72 21.17 18.91
N LEU A 77 -11.12 20.54 17.80
CA LEU A 77 -10.24 19.68 17.02
C LEU A 77 -9.00 20.46 16.57
N VAL A 78 -7.83 19.90 16.83
CA VAL A 78 -6.57 20.42 16.26
C VAL A 78 -6.31 19.78 14.90
N GLY A 79 -6.85 18.58 14.68
CA GLY A 79 -6.85 17.88 13.40
C GLY A 79 -8.16 18.01 12.61
N GLU A 80 -8.14 17.44 11.41
CA GLU A 80 -9.26 17.36 10.49
C GLU A 80 -10.27 16.25 10.88
N ASP A 81 -11.50 16.39 10.38
CA ASP A 81 -12.55 15.38 10.51
C ASP A 81 -12.38 14.26 9.46
N SER A 82 -12.07 13.04 9.91
CA SER A 82 -11.78 11.89 9.05
C SER A 82 -13.02 11.37 8.32
N ALA A 83 -12.87 10.88 7.09
CA ALA A 83 -13.98 10.34 6.29
C ALA A 83 -15.17 11.30 6.06
N ALA A 84 -15.00 12.60 6.34
CA ALA A 84 -15.99 13.60 6.01
C ALA A 84 -16.08 13.71 4.47
N PHE A 85 -17.28 13.46 3.93
CA PHE A 85 -17.51 13.49 2.49
C PHE A 85 -18.85 14.14 2.20
N ARG A 86 -18.82 15.30 1.54
CA ARG A 86 -20.01 16.06 1.17
C ARG A 86 -20.21 15.95 -0.33
N LEU A 87 -21.34 15.37 -0.74
CA LEU A 87 -21.68 15.17 -2.15
C LEU A 87 -21.78 16.50 -2.91
N GLY A 88 -22.29 17.56 -2.26
CA GLY A 88 -22.41 18.89 -2.88
C GLY A 88 -21.07 19.55 -3.22
N ASP A 89 -19.98 19.17 -2.55
CA ASP A 89 -18.64 19.72 -2.80
C ASP A 89 -17.95 19.00 -3.98
N GLN A 90 -18.55 17.92 -4.52
CA GLN A 90 -17.96 17.09 -5.56
C GLN A 90 -18.30 17.60 -6.95
N ARG A 91 -17.28 17.69 -7.83
CA ARG A 91 -17.47 18.03 -9.24
C ARG A 91 -17.39 16.77 -10.10
N VAL A 92 -18.44 16.49 -10.88
CA VAL A 92 -18.49 15.34 -11.81
C VAL A 92 -17.26 15.32 -12.73
N ALA A 93 -16.83 16.49 -13.21
CA ALA A 93 -15.63 16.61 -14.04
C ALA A 93 -14.37 16.02 -13.35
N SER A 94 -14.17 16.26 -12.05
CA SER A 94 -13.03 15.71 -11.31
C SER A 94 -13.04 14.18 -11.28
N TRP A 95 -14.21 13.56 -11.18
CA TRP A 95 -14.39 12.11 -11.21
C TRP A 95 -14.17 11.50 -12.59
N VAL A 96 -14.56 12.23 -13.66
CA VAL A 96 -14.23 11.85 -15.03
C VAL A 96 -12.72 11.93 -15.27
N TYR A 97 -12.06 13.00 -14.82
CA TYR A 97 -10.60 13.12 -14.88
C TYR A 97 -9.89 12.02 -14.09
N PHE A 98 -10.38 11.71 -12.88
CA PHE A 98 -9.91 10.60 -12.08
C PHE A 98 -9.98 9.27 -12.85
N GLY A 99 -11.13 8.97 -13.46
CA GLY A 99 -11.31 7.75 -14.27
C GLY A 99 -10.34 7.68 -15.45
N GLY A 100 -10.14 8.79 -16.16
CA GLY A 100 -9.18 8.88 -17.26
C GLY A 100 -7.74 8.67 -16.82
N ILE A 101 -7.31 9.31 -15.73
CA ILE A 101 -5.96 9.15 -15.17
C ILE A 101 -5.75 7.71 -14.70
N LEU A 102 -6.72 7.14 -13.98
CA LEU A 102 -6.65 5.77 -13.52
C LEU A 102 -6.51 4.79 -14.69
N ALA A 103 -7.29 4.96 -15.76
CA ALA A 103 -7.19 4.13 -16.95
C ALA A 103 -5.81 4.21 -17.61
N VAL A 104 -5.24 5.42 -17.76
CA VAL A 104 -3.90 5.61 -18.32
C VAL A 104 -2.82 4.98 -17.45
N VAL A 105 -2.90 5.15 -16.12
CA VAL A 105 -1.95 4.57 -15.17
C VAL A 105 -2.01 3.05 -15.20
N LEU A 106 -3.20 2.46 -15.19
CA LEU A 106 -3.37 1.00 -15.24
C LEU A 106 -2.92 0.43 -16.59
N TRP A 107 -3.22 1.11 -17.69
CA TRP A 107 -2.72 0.73 -19.02
C TRP A 107 -1.20 0.80 -19.10
N GLY A 108 -0.60 1.90 -18.62
CA GLY A 108 0.86 2.05 -18.58
C GLY A 108 1.53 1.01 -17.69
N LEU A 109 0.97 0.72 -16.52
CA LEU A 109 1.44 -0.35 -15.64
C LEU A 109 1.35 -1.72 -16.34
N ASN A 110 0.26 -1.97 -17.08
CA ASN A 110 0.13 -3.19 -17.84
C ASN A 110 1.24 -3.32 -18.90
N VAL A 111 1.34 -2.35 -19.80
CA VAL A 111 2.27 -2.42 -20.95
C VAL A 111 3.74 -2.37 -20.52
N LEU A 112 4.09 -1.52 -19.55
CA LEU A 112 5.49 -1.28 -19.19
C LEU A 112 6.02 -2.27 -18.15
N TRP A 113 5.14 -2.96 -17.41
CA TRP A 113 5.56 -3.80 -16.30
C TRP A 113 4.93 -5.19 -16.29
N ILE A 114 3.60 -5.30 -16.34
CA ILE A 114 2.88 -6.56 -16.11
C ILE A 114 2.93 -7.48 -17.33
N ASP A 115 2.67 -6.96 -18.52
CA ASP A 115 2.56 -7.74 -19.76
C ASP A 115 3.88 -8.50 -20.01
N PRO A 116 3.88 -9.84 -20.10
CA PRO A 116 5.12 -10.61 -20.27
C PRO A 116 5.85 -10.35 -21.59
N THR A 117 5.18 -9.78 -22.59
CA THR A 117 5.73 -9.52 -23.92
C THR A 117 6.38 -8.14 -24.02
N THR A 118 5.78 -7.12 -23.41
CA THR A 118 6.26 -5.73 -23.49
C THR A 118 6.87 -5.21 -22.19
N GLY A 119 6.45 -5.75 -21.05
CA GLY A 119 6.82 -5.28 -19.72
C GLY A 119 8.14 -5.86 -19.21
N VAL A 120 8.69 -5.21 -18.18
CA VAL A 120 9.96 -5.63 -17.55
C VAL A 120 9.77 -6.38 -16.23
N GLY A 121 8.53 -6.54 -15.74
CA GLY A 121 8.25 -7.15 -14.43
C GLY A 121 8.72 -8.59 -14.29
N THR A 122 8.59 -9.40 -15.36
CA THR A 122 9.11 -10.77 -15.38
C THR A 122 10.63 -10.81 -15.18
N ARG A 123 11.38 -9.97 -15.90
CA ARG A 123 12.85 -9.89 -15.77
C ARG A 123 13.27 -9.39 -14.39
N PHE A 124 12.51 -8.45 -13.83
CA PHE A 124 12.73 -7.99 -12.46
C PHE A 124 12.58 -9.15 -11.48
N LEU A 125 11.48 -9.91 -11.54
CA LEU A 125 11.26 -11.06 -10.66
C LEU A 125 12.29 -12.16 -10.86
N GLU A 126 12.64 -12.50 -12.10
CA GLU A 126 13.72 -13.46 -12.40
C GLU A 126 15.05 -13.03 -11.76
N ALA A 127 15.39 -11.75 -11.82
CA ALA A 127 16.60 -11.23 -11.21
C ALA A 127 16.60 -11.34 -9.68
N ILE A 128 15.44 -11.13 -9.02
CA ILE A 128 15.32 -11.32 -7.57
C ILE A 128 15.35 -12.80 -7.20
N ALA A 129 14.61 -13.65 -7.93
CA ALA A 129 14.55 -15.09 -7.69
C ALA A 129 15.89 -15.79 -7.96
N ALA A 130 16.75 -15.23 -8.82
CA ALA A 130 18.10 -15.74 -9.05
C ALA A 130 19.01 -15.68 -7.79
N VAL A 131 18.63 -14.93 -6.76
CA VAL A 131 19.37 -14.84 -5.50
C VAL A 131 19.18 -16.10 -4.65
N SER A 132 18.01 -16.74 -4.71
CA SER A 132 17.72 -17.93 -3.91
C SER A 132 16.55 -18.73 -4.48
N ASP A 133 16.68 -20.06 -4.48
CA ASP A 133 15.58 -20.99 -4.81
C ASP A 133 14.46 -21.00 -3.75
N ARG A 134 14.66 -20.33 -2.61
CA ARG A 134 13.66 -20.25 -1.53
C ARG A 134 12.69 -19.10 -1.75
N HIS A 135 11.42 -19.42 -1.93
CA HIS A 135 10.34 -18.44 -2.05
C HIS A 135 10.26 -17.50 -0.84
N GLU A 136 10.61 -17.94 0.38
CA GLU A 136 10.64 -17.04 1.54
C GLU A 136 11.68 -15.93 1.40
N VAL A 137 12.85 -16.25 0.83
CA VAL A 137 13.93 -15.28 0.62
C VAL A 137 13.52 -14.29 -0.47
N THR A 138 13.01 -14.78 -1.60
CA THR A 138 12.51 -13.93 -2.68
C THR A 138 11.40 -13.00 -2.20
N MET A 139 10.44 -13.54 -1.43
CA MET A 139 9.35 -12.75 -0.85
C MET A 139 9.87 -11.63 0.06
N LEU A 140 10.83 -11.92 0.94
CA LEU A 140 11.44 -10.92 1.81
C LEU A 140 12.23 -9.87 1.02
N LEU A 141 12.97 -10.27 -0.01
CA LEU A 141 13.71 -9.34 -0.88
C LEU A 141 12.75 -8.37 -1.60
N LEU A 142 11.65 -8.89 -2.16
CA LEU A 142 10.63 -8.05 -2.80
C LEU A 142 10.04 -7.03 -1.82
N ILE A 143 9.69 -7.46 -0.60
CA ILE A 143 9.17 -6.57 0.43
C ILE A 143 10.23 -5.54 0.86
N ILE A 144 11.49 -5.94 1.01
CA ILE A 144 12.59 -5.02 1.39
C ILE A 144 12.81 -3.97 0.29
N ILE A 145 12.87 -4.38 -0.98
CA ILE A 145 13.01 -3.46 -2.12
C ILE A 145 11.83 -2.48 -2.15
N PHE A 146 10.61 -3.00 -2.05
CA PHE A 146 9.41 -2.17 -1.96
C PHE A 146 9.49 -1.19 -0.78
N ALA A 147 9.84 -1.68 0.43
CA ALA A 147 9.89 -0.89 1.64
C ALA A 147 10.91 0.25 1.56
N ILE A 148 12.11 -0.04 1.03
CA ILE A 148 13.19 0.94 0.83
C ILE A 148 12.73 2.01 -0.15
N VAL A 149 12.22 1.61 -1.32
CA VAL A 149 11.82 2.54 -2.37
C VAL A 149 10.61 3.36 -1.94
N HIS A 150 9.55 2.71 -1.47
CA HIS A 150 8.31 3.37 -1.06
C HIS A 150 8.53 4.32 0.12
N SER A 151 9.17 3.86 1.20
CA SER A 151 9.40 4.71 2.38
C SER A 151 10.52 5.74 2.17
N GLY A 152 11.51 5.40 1.35
CA GLY A 152 12.58 6.31 0.95
C GLY A 152 12.02 7.49 0.17
N MET A 153 11.25 7.23 -0.89
CA MET A 153 10.56 8.29 -1.64
C MET A 153 9.56 9.05 -0.76
N ALA A 154 8.90 8.41 0.21
CA ALA A 154 8.00 9.12 1.12
C ALA A 154 8.77 10.13 1.99
N SER A 155 10.01 9.78 2.37
CA SER A 155 10.89 10.62 3.17
C SER A 155 11.54 11.74 2.35
N LEU A 156 11.81 11.49 1.07
CA LEU A 156 12.37 12.47 0.13
C LEU A 156 11.33 13.47 -0.39
N ARG A 157 10.04 13.24 -0.14
CA ARG A 157 8.91 14.03 -0.66
C ARG A 157 9.12 15.54 -0.48
N ALA A 158 9.39 15.99 0.75
CA ALA A 158 9.53 17.42 1.04
C ALA A 158 10.62 18.12 0.22
N ASN A 159 11.67 17.40 -0.19
CA ASN A 159 12.75 17.94 -1.03
C ASN A 159 12.44 17.75 -2.52
N GLY A 160 11.92 16.59 -2.91
CA GLY A 160 11.58 16.30 -4.30
C GLY A 160 10.48 17.21 -4.85
N GLU A 161 9.46 17.52 -4.05
CA GLU A 161 8.38 18.44 -4.45
C GLU A 161 8.89 19.86 -4.73
N LYS A 162 9.98 20.30 -4.10
CA LYS A 162 10.61 21.60 -4.38
C LYS A 162 11.31 21.64 -5.74
N ILE A 163 11.70 20.48 -6.28
CA ILE A 163 12.47 20.36 -7.52
C ILE A 163 11.55 20.19 -8.72
N ILE A 164 10.60 19.25 -8.63
CA ILE A 164 9.74 18.87 -9.77
C ILE A 164 8.26 19.20 -9.58
N GLY A 165 7.87 19.72 -8.41
CA GLY A 165 6.48 19.99 -8.06
C GLY A 165 5.74 18.78 -7.48
N GLU A 166 4.67 19.05 -6.73
CA GLU A 166 3.91 18.04 -5.97
C GLU A 166 3.25 16.97 -6.86
N ARG A 167 2.64 17.39 -7.97
CA ARG A 167 1.96 16.48 -8.90
C ARG A 167 2.95 15.54 -9.60
N ALA A 168 4.03 16.08 -10.16
CA ALA A 168 5.05 15.27 -10.83
C ALA A 168 5.71 14.29 -9.86
N TYR A 169 6.01 14.75 -8.63
CA TYR A 169 6.54 13.87 -7.59
C TYR A 169 5.57 12.75 -7.23
N ARG A 170 4.27 13.03 -7.11
CA ARG A 170 3.24 12.02 -6.85
C ARG A 170 3.15 10.98 -7.98
N VAL A 171 3.18 11.43 -9.24
CA VAL A 171 3.15 10.53 -10.41
C VAL A 171 4.39 9.64 -10.44
N MET A 172 5.59 10.20 -10.24
CA MET A 172 6.83 9.42 -10.15
C MET A 172 6.80 8.42 -8.98
N PHE A 173 6.36 8.87 -7.80
CA PHE A 173 6.23 8.02 -6.62
C PHE A 173 5.31 6.83 -6.91
N ALA A 174 4.13 7.07 -7.50
CA ALA A 174 3.17 6.02 -7.83
C ALA A 174 3.68 5.12 -8.96
N GLY A 175 4.28 5.70 -10.00
CA GLY A 175 4.83 4.98 -11.15
C GLY A 175 5.98 4.03 -10.80
N ILE A 176 6.69 4.26 -9.70
CA ILE A 176 7.72 3.34 -9.18
C ILE A 176 7.13 2.40 -8.11
N SER A 177 6.29 2.90 -7.21
CA SER A 177 5.75 2.09 -6.11
C SER A 177 4.74 1.04 -6.57
N LEU A 178 3.86 1.37 -7.52
CA LEU A 178 2.81 0.46 -8.00
C LEU A 178 3.38 -0.79 -8.67
N PRO A 179 4.35 -0.70 -9.60
CA PRO A 179 5.01 -1.88 -10.15
C PRO A 179 5.60 -2.81 -9.09
N LEU A 180 6.33 -2.26 -8.12
CA LEU A 180 6.94 -3.03 -7.03
C LEU A 180 5.88 -3.69 -6.13
N ALA A 181 4.80 -2.96 -5.81
CA ALA A 181 3.70 -3.50 -5.03
C ALA A 181 2.98 -4.65 -5.77
N VAL A 182 2.66 -4.46 -7.05
CA VAL A 182 1.97 -5.49 -7.86
C VAL A 182 2.84 -6.73 -8.01
N SER A 183 4.14 -6.59 -8.31
CA SER A 183 5.06 -7.73 -8.35
C SER A 183 5.11 -8.48 -7.02
N THR A 184 5.19 -7.77 -5.90
CA THR A 184 5.21 -8.37 -4.56
C THR A 184 3.90 -9.14 -4.27
N VAL A 185 2.75 -8.55 -4.59
CA VAL A 185 1.44 -9.18 -4.34
C VAL A 185 1.21 -10.39 -5.24
N VAL A 186 1.48 -10.27 -6.54
CA VAL A 186 1.29 -11.36 -7.50
C VAL A 186 2.22 -12.54 -7.17
N TYR A 187 3.51 -12.26 -6.88
CA TYR A 187 4.47 -13.28 -6.45
C TYR A 187 3.94 -14.03 -5.21
N PHE A 188 3.48 -13.29 -4.20
CA PHE A 188 2.89 -13.90 -3.01
C PHE A 188 1.70 -14.79 -3.37
N ILE A 189 0.74 -14.33 -4.19
CA ILE A 189 -0.44 -15.11 -4.55
C ILE A 189 -0.04 -16.41 -5.26
N ASN A 190 0.88 -16.34 -6.22
CA ASN A 190 1.31 -17.49 -7.01
C ASN A 190 2.07 -18.52 -6.17
N HIS A 191 2.86 -18.05 -5.18
CA HIS A 191 3.69 -18.89 -4.31
C HIS A 191 3.12 -19.09 -2.91
N ARG A 192 1.86 -18.70 -2.66
CA ARG A 192 1.27 -18.66 -1.30
C ARG A 192 1.22 -20.01 -0.60
N TYR A 193 1.21 -21.11 -1.36
CA TYR A 193 1.18 -22.47 -0.81
C TYR A 193 2.53 -23.19 -0.91
N ASP A 194 3.57 -22.51 -1.39
CA ASP A 194 4.92 -23.05 -1.40
C ASP A 194 5.56 -22.96 0.00
N GLY A 195 6.73 -23.58 0.13
CA GLY A 195 7.46 -23.66 1.40
C GLY A 195 6.97 -24.80 2.30
N ILE A 196 7.25 -24.67 3.59
CA ILE A 196 6.98 -25.70 4.59
C ILE A 196 5.64 -25.40 5.24
N GLN A 197 4.70 -26.35 5.19
CA GLN A 197 3.46 -26.28 5.96
C GLN A 197 3.78 -26.38 7.46
N LEU A 198 3.33 -25.39 8.23
CA LEU A 198 3.55 -25.28 9.67
C LEU A 198 2.31 -25.71 10.48
N TRP A 199 1.11 -25.36 10.01
CA TRP A 199 -0.17 -25.80 10.59
C TRP A 199 -1.28 -25.82 9.55
N GLN A 200 -2.34 -26.58 9.79
CA GLN A 200 -3.49 -26.68 8.89
C GLN A 200 -4.79 -26.62 9.67
N VAL A 201 -5.57 -25.54 9.48
CA VAL A 201 -6.71 -25.19 10.35
C VAL A 201 -8.03 -24.97 9.60
N GLN A 202 -8.05 -25.10 8.27
CA GLN A 202 -9.21 -24.82 7.42
C GLN A 202 -10.36 -25.82 7.63
N GLY A 203 -10.08 -26.99 8.23
CA GLY A 203 -11.10 -27.97 8.64
C GLY A 203 -11.70 -27.74 10.03
N ILE A 204 -11.19 -26.76 10.79
CA ILE A 204 -11.66 -26.46 12.15
C ILE A 204 -12.82 -25.47 12.08
N SER A 205 -13.95 -25.83 12.69
CA SER A 205 -15.15 -24.99 12.74
C SER A 205 -14.84 -23.61 13.36
N GLY A 206 -15.34 -22.54 12.74
CA GLY A 206 -15.15 -21.16 13.21
C GLY A 206 -13.88 -20.47 12.73
N ILE A 207 -12.87 -21.19 12.21
CA ILE A 207 -11.61 -20.57 11.76
C ILE A 207 -11.80 -19.73 10.51
N HIS A 208 -12.61 -20.20 9.56
CA HIS A 208 -12.93 -19.42 8.37
C HIS A 208 -13.61 -18.09 8.76
N GLU A 209 -14.61 -18.14 9.64
CA GLU A 209 -15.34 -16.98 10.13
C GLU A 209 -14.42 -16.01 10.87
N LEU A 210 -13.52 -16.53 11.71
CA LEU A 210 -12.52 -15.72 12.42
C LEU A 210 -11.59 -15.00 11.44
N VAL A 211 -11.03 -15.71 10.46
CA VAL A 211 -10.11 -15.12 9.46
C VAL A 211 -10.84 -14.10 8.60
N TRP A 212 -12.07 -14.42 8.18
CA TRP A 212 -12.91 -13.55 7.38
C TRP A 212 -13.25 -12.26 8.13
N LEU A 213 -13.76 -12.37 9.36
CA LEU A 213 -14.11 -11.22 10.18
C LEU A 213 -12.88 -10.37 10.50
N SER A 214 -11.75 -11.01 10.81
CA SER A 214 -10.49 -10.30 11.07
C SER A 214 -10.03 -9.52 9.84
N SER A 215 -10.09 -10.13 8.65
CA SER A 215 -9.76 -9.47 7.38
C SER A 215 -10.77 -8.37 7.02
N PHE A 216 -12.05 -8.57 7.33
CA PHE A 216 -13.07 -7.54 7.13
C PHE A 216 -12.79 -6.31 8.00
N ILE A 217 -12.52 -6.51 9.29
CA ILE A 217 -12.13 -5.44 10.22
C ILE A 217 -10.84 -4.77 9.76
N SER A 218 -9.85 -5.54 9.28
CA SER A 218 -8.57 -5.00 8.84
C SER A 218 -8.70 -3.98 7.71
N PHE A 219 -9.67 -4.17 6.79
CA PHE A 219 -9.93 -3.23 5.71
C PHE A 219 -10.43 -1.86 6.21
N PHE A 220 -11.25 -1.83 7.27
CA PHE A 220 -11.67 -0.56 7.88
C PHE A 220 -10.49 0.24 8.44
N PHE A 221 -9.42 -0.45 8.85
CA PHE A 221 -8.17 0.16 9.30
C PHE A 221 -7.21 0.51 8.15
N LEU A 222 -7.22 -0.21 7.03
CA LEU A 222 -6.30 0.02 5.90
C LEU A 222 -6.65 1.26 5.06
N TYR A 223 -7.94 1.43 4.75
CA TYR A 223 -8.41 2.43 3.79
C TYR A 223 -8.62 3.88 4.27
N PRO A 224 -8.43 4.28 5.55
CA PRO A 224 -8.41 5.69 5.94
C PRO A 224 -7.38 6.53 5.17
N SER A 225 -6.28 5.91 4.73
CA SER A 225 -5.28 6.53 3.85
C SER A 225 -5.83 6.96 2.48
N THR A 226 -7.05 6.55 2.12
CA THR A 226 -7.69 6.80 0.81
C THR A 226 -8.94 7.67 0.90
N PHE A 227 -9.28 8.23 2.06
CA PHE A 227 -10.48 9.06 2.23
C PHE A 227 -10.55 10.26 1.27
N ASN A 228 -9.39 10.80 0.85
CA ASN A 228 -9.30 11.86 -0.16
C ASN A 228 -8.79 11.29 -1.49
N LEU A 229 -9.60 10.45 -2.14
CA LEU A 229 -9.19 9.66 -3.31
C LEU A 229 -8.67 10.53 -4.48
N LEU A 230 -9.26 11.71 -4.71
CA LEU A 230 -8.83 12.64 -5.75
C LEU A 230 -7.42 13.19 -5.49
N GLU A 231 -7.03 13.38 -4.23
CA GLU A 231 -5.67 13.78 -3.86
C GLU A 231 -4.67 12.63 -4.00
N VAL A 232 -5.10 11.41 -3.68
CA VAL A 232 -4.29 10.18 -3.86
C VAL A 232 -3.96 10.00 -5.35
N ALA A 233 -4.92 10.25 -6.23
CA ALA A 233 -4.77 10.16 -7.68
C ALA A 233 -4.16 11.41 -8.33
N ALA A 234 -3.70 12.39 -7.54
CA ALA A 234 -3.13 13.66 -8.01
C ALA A 234 -4.07 14.52 -8.89
N VAL A 235 -5.37 14.24 -8.88
CA VAL A 235 -6.39 15.10 -9.50
C VAL A 235 -6.44 16.40 -8.71
N ASP A 236 -6.67 16.27 -7.41
CA ASP A 236 -6.55 17.37 -6.46
C ASP A 236 -5.11 17.48 -5.96
N LYS A 237 -4.77 18.67 -5.43
CA LYS A 237 -3.44 18.95 -4.92
C LYS A 237 -3.15 18.04 -3.70
N PRO A 238 -2.14 17.17 -3.74
CA PRO A 238 -1.91 16.23 -2.64
C PRO A 238 -1.38 16.93 -1.39
N LYS A 239 -2.12 16.91 -0.29
CA LYS A 239 -1.66 17.48 0.99
C LYS A 239 -1.33 16.41 2.03
N PHE A 240 -0.80 16.86 3.17
CA PHE A 240 -0.70 16.03 4.36
C PHE A 240 -1.93 16.30 5.23
N HIS A 241 -2.46 15.24 5.84
CA HIS A 241 -3.60 15.32 6.73
C HIS A 241 -3.20 14.90 8.14
N MET A 242 -3.79 15.57 9.12
CA MET A 242 -3.73 15.22 10.53
C MET A 242 -5.15 15.06 11.02
N TRP A 243 -5.67 13.84 11.05
CA TRP A 243 -7.05 13.57 11.46
C TRP A 243 -7.14 13.26 12.96
N GLU A 244 -8.23 13.70 13.61
CA GLU A 244 -8.47 13.46 15.04
C GLU A 244 -9.78 12.71 15.36
N THR A 245 -10.62 12.47 14.35
CA THR A 245 -11.92 11.80 14.50
C THR A 245 -11.94 10.41 13.85
N GLY A 246 -13.05 9.68 14.01
CA GLY A 246 -13.30 8.37 13.40
C GLY A 246 -12.31 7.31 13.87
N ILE A 247 -11.84 6.49 12.94
CA ILE A 247 -10.83 5.44 13.19
C ILE A 247 -9.54 5.98 13.83
N MET A 248 -9.25 7.27 13.67
CA MET A 248 -8.06 7.91 14.25
C MET A 248 -8.17 8.10 15.76
N ARG A 249 -9.39 8.11 16.31
CA ARG A 249 -9.64 8.04 17.75
C ARG A 249 -9.19 6.69 18.33
N ILE A 250 -9.30 5.62 17.54
CA ILE A 250 -8.90 4.26 17.95
C ILE A 250 -7.38 4.15 17.89
N THR A 251 -6.77 4.54 16.78
CA THR A 251 -5.31 4.56 16.61
C THR A 251 -4.90 5.63 15.62
N ARG A 252 -3.77 6.29 15.87
CA ARG A 252 -3.18 7.27 14.97
C ARG A 252 -2.52 6.66 13.72
N HIS A 253 -2.36 5.32 13.70
CA HIS A 253 -1.80 4.57 12.57
C HIS A 253 -2.72 3.43 12.16
N PRO A 254 -3.92 3.73 11.66
CA PRO A 254 -4.89 2.70 11.35
C PRO A 254 -4.36 1.76 10.28
N GLN A 255 -3.66 2.25 9.25
CA GLN A 255 -3.12 1.40 8.19
C GLN A 255 -2.10 0.37 8.70
N MET A 256 -1.29 0.73 9.70
CA MET A 256 -0.36 -0.24 10.32
C MET A 256 -1.14 -1.32 11.06
N VAL A 257 -2.12 -0.94 11.86
CA VAL A 257 -2.96 -1.88 12.62
C VAL A 257 -3.75 -2.80 11.70
N GLY A 258 -4.35 -2.25 10.65
CA GLY A 258 -5.05 -3.01 9.61
C GLY A 258 -4.12 -4.00 8.93
N GLN A 259 -2.91 -3.59 8.55
CA GLN A 259 -1.96 -4.52 7.95
C GLN A 259 -1.58 -5.65 8.90
N VAL A 260 -1.34 -5.35 10.18
CA VAL A 260 -1.00 -6.37 11.18
C VAL A 260 -2.14 -7.39 11.32
N ILE A 261 -3.38 -6.94 11.47
CA ILE A 261 -4.55 -7.84 11.55
C ILE A 261 -4.66 -8.70 10.29
N TRP A 262 -4.52 -8.08 9.11
CA TRP A 262 -4.60 -8.78 7.83
C TRP A 262 -3.52 -9.87 7.68
N CYS A 263 -2.27 -9.54 8.00
CA CYS A 263 -1.14 -10.46 7.97
C CYS A 263 -1.34 -11.62 8.95
N LEU A 264 -1.80 -11.35 10.18
CA LEU A 264 -2.08 -12.40 11.16
C LEU A 264 -3.20 -13.33 10.71
N ALA A 265 -4.30 -12.78 10.17
CA ALA A 265 -5.41 -13.57 9.65
C ALA A 265 -5.00 -14.47 8.47
N HIS A 266 -4.24 -13.94 7.50
CA HIS A 266 -3.79 -14.71 6.34
C HIS A 266 -2.71 -15.73 6.71
N THR A 267 -1.82 -15.40 7.65
CA THR A 267 -0.84 -16.35 8.18
C THR A 267 -1.54 -17.51 8.87
N LEU A 268 -2.53 -17.23 9.72
CA LEU A 268 -3.35 -18.28 10.35
C LEU A 268 -4.01 -19.18 9.30
N TRP A 269 -4.62 -18.58 8.27
CA TRP A 269 -5.35 -19.33 7.24
C TRP A 269 -4.46 -20.19 6.35
N ILE A 270 -3.29 -19.69 5.95
CA ILE A 270 -2.40 -20.38 5.00
C ILE A 270 -1.45 -21.34 5.74
N GLY A 271 -0.89 -20.88 6.86
CA GLY A 271 -0.14 -21.72 7.79
C GLY A 271 1.17 -22.31 7.27
N ASN A 272 1.91 -21.61 6.40
CA ASN A 272 3.21 -22.05 5.90
C ASN A 272 4.32 -20.99 6.03
N SER A 273 5.55 -21.39 5.72
CA SER A 273 6.73 -20.53 5.84
C SER A 273 6.72 -19.30 4.92
N VAL A 274 6.15 -19.39 3.71
CA VAL A 274 6.05 -18.24 2.78
C VAL A 274 5.10 -17.18 3.33
N ALA A 275 3.93 -17.56 3.85
CA ALA A 275 2.99 -16.65 4.48
C ALA A 275 3.57 -16.00 5.74
N VAL A 276 4.34 -16.74 6.54
CA VAL A 276 5.07 -16.18 7.68
C VAL A 276 6.12 -15.16 7.22
N ALA A 277 6.92 -15.48 6.20
CA ALA A 277 7.94 -14.57 5.66
C ALA A 277 7.31 -13.28 5.11
N ALA A 278 6.24 -13.41 4.31
CA ALA A 278 5.48 -12.28 3.79
C ALA A 278 4.94 -11.40 4.92
N SER A 279 4.35 -12.02 5.95
CA SER A 279 3.77 -11.30 7.08
C SER A 279 4.79 -10.61 7.95
N ILE A 280 5.92 -11.24 8.25
CA ILE A 280 7.02 -10.61 8.99
C ILE A 280 7.55 -9.39 8.22
N GLY A 281 7.79 -9.54 6.91
CA GLY A 281 8.24 -8.45 6.07
C GLY A 281 7.25 -7.27 6.05
N LEU A 282 5.97 -7.55 5.79
CA LEU A 282 4.94 -6.52 5.71
C LEU A 282 4.66 -5.86 7.07
N ILE A 283 4.60 -6.63 8.15
CA ILE A 283 4.45 -6.08 9.52
C ILE A 283 5.65 -5.18 9.83
N GLY A 284 6.87 -5.63 9.57
CA GLY A 284 8.08 -4.83 9.76
C GLY A 284 8.04 -3.52 8.96
N HIS A 285 7.65 -3.58 7.69
CA HIS A 285 7.46 -2.40 6.83
C HIS A 285 6.44 -1.42 7.42
N HIS A 286 5.28 -1.90 7.90
CA HIS A 286 4.23 -1.03 8.43
C HIS A 286 4.54 -0.46 9.81
N LEU A 287 5.26 -1.20 10.66
CA LEU A 287 5.81 -0.67 11.92
C LEU A 287 6.82 0.45 11.65
N PHE A 288 7.73 0.24 10.69
CA PHE A 288 8.63 1.29 10.23
C PHE A 288 7.87 2.48 9.62
N GLY A 289 6.83 2.20 8.82
CA GLY A 289 5.96 3.19 8.21
C GLY A 289 5.26 4.07 9.25
N ALA A 290 4.79 3.50 10.36
CA ALA A 290 4.21 4.24 11.47
C ALA A 290 5.22 5.22 12.09
N TRP A 291 6.42 4.74 12.43
CA TRP A 291 7.49 5.61 12.94
C TRP A 291 7.89 6.70 11.95
N ASN A 292 8.12 6.34 10.69
CA ASN A 292 8.54 7.29 9.66
C ASN A 292 7.42 8.32 9.36
N GLY A 293 6.15 7.90 9.46
CA GLY A 293 4.99 8.77 9.40
C GLY A 293 4.99 9.82 10.50
N ASP A 294 5.18 9.43 11.76
CA ASP A 294 5.34 10.36 12.89
C ASP A 294 6.46 11.35 12.66
N ARG A 295 7.63 10.84 12.29
CA ARG A 295 8.82 11.65 12.07
C ARG A 295 8.58 12.72 11.02
N ARG A 296 7.92 12.35 9.92
CA ARG A 296 7.57 13.28 8.84
C ARG A 296 6.53 14.30 9.26
N LEU A 297 5.47 13.89 9.97
CA LEU A 297 4.45 14.81 10.47
C LEU A 297 5.02 15.78 11.51
N ALA A 298 5.87 15.30 12.42
CA ALA A 298 6.58 16.13 13.39
C ALA A 298 7.48 17.16 12.69
N SER A 299 8.22 16.74 11.66
CA SER A 299 9.08 17.64 10.89
C SER A 299 8.30 18.70 10.10
N LEU A 300 7.05 18.41 9.71
CA LEU A 300 6.23 19.30 8.89
C LEU A 300 5.36 20.24 9.73
N TYR A 301 4.80 19.75 10.83
CA TYR A 301 3.79 20.46 11.63
C TYR A 301 4.26 20.84 13.04
N GLY A 302 5.46 20.43 13.45
CA GLY A 302 6.05 20.84 14.74
C GLY A 302 5.14 20.60 15.93
N GLU A 303 4.86 21.66 16.71
CA GLU A 303 4.03 21.61 17.90
C GLU A 303 2.59 21.14 17.64
N THR A 304 2.00 21.46 16.49
CA THR A 304 0.64 21.02 16.14
C THR A 304 0.55 19.50 16.13
N PHE A 305 1.58 18.83 15.59
CA PHE A 305 1.64 17.37 15.62
C PHE A 305 1.87 16.83 17.03
N GLN A 306 2.64 17.53 17.89
CA GLN A 306 2.86 17.09 19.27
C GLN A 306 1.57 17.09 20.10
N VAL A 307 0.71 18.10 19.90
CA VAL A 307 -0.61 18.15 20.54
C VAL A 307 -1.47 16.95 20.11
N LEU A 308 -1.56 16.69 18.81
CA LEU A 308 -2.30 15.55 18.28
C LEU A 308 -1.75 14.22 18.80
N LYS A 309 -0.42 14.07 18.82
CA LYS A 309 0.27 12.89 19.34
C LYS A 309 -0.03 12.65 20.83
N LYS A 310 -0.12 13.70 21.65
CA LYS A 310 -0.51 13.58 23.07
C LYS A 310 -1.96 13.10 23.24
N ARG A 311 -2.86 13.43 22.31
CA ARG A 311 -4.30 13.07 22.34
C ARG A 311 -4.62 11.71 21.70
N THR A 312 -3.65 11.05 21.07
CA THR A 312 -3.87 9.81 20.30
C THR A 312 -2.87 8.73 20.68
N SER A 313 -3.01 7.51 20.15
CA SER A 313 -2.09 6.40 20.43
C SER A 313 -1.79 5.59 19.17
N VAL A 314 -0.61 4.98 19.12
CA VAL A 314 -0.29 3.96 18.10
C VAL A 314 -1.02 2.65 18.42
N VAL A 315 -1.09 2.30 19.71
CA VAL A 315 -1.81 1.12 20.21
C VAL A 315 -3.32 1.39 20.15
N PRO A 316 -4.11 0.55 19.47
CA PRO A 316 -5.57 0.69 19.41
C PRO A 316 -6.20 0.87 20.79
N PHE A 317 -7.15 1.80 20.88
CA PHE A 317 -7.95 2.13 22.08
C PHE A 317 -7.19 2.69 23.29
N ALA A 318 -5.86 2.61 23.34
CA ALA A 318 -5.10 3.02 24.51
C ALA A 318 -5.34 4.50 24.89
N ALA A 319 -5.40 5.42 23.92
CA ALA A 319 -5.70 6.83 24.23
C ALA A 319 -7.11 7.04 24.78
N ILE A 320 -8.07 6.19 24.42
CA ILE A 320 -9.44 6.25 24.94
C ILE A 320 -9.48 5.74 26.37
N VAL A 321 -8.82 4.61 26.63
CA VAL A 321 -8.70 4.02 27.98
C VAL A 321 -7.96 4.96 28.92
N ASP A 322 -6.90 5.62 28.46
CA ASP A 322 -6.15 6.63 29.22
C ASP A 322 -6.93 7.94 29.46
N GLY A 323 -8.09 8.12 28.83
CA GLY A 323 -8.88 9.35 28.88
C GLY A 323 -8.30 10.53 28.07
N ARG A 324 -7.19 10.32 27.35
CA ARG A 324 -6.56 11.34 26.47
C ARG A 324 -7.39 11.61 25.21
N GLN A 325 -8.14 10.61 24.75
CA GLN A 325 -9.07 10.67 23.64
C GLN A 325 -10.50 10.43 24.13
N LYS A 326 -11.37 11.42 24.00
CA LYS A 326 -12.78 11.30 24.43
C LYS A 326 -13.66 10.92 23.24
N LEU A 327 -14.61 10.01 23.48
CA LEU A 327 -15.64 9.67 22.51
C LEU A 327 -16.87 10.58 22.72
N PRO A 328 -17.25 11.42 21.75
CA PRO A 328 -18.48 12.19 21.84
C PRO A 328 -19.71 11.27 21.83
N LYS A 329 -20.86 11.71 22.36
CA LYS A 329 -22.07 10.86 22.44
C LYS A 329 -22.53 10.32 21.08
N ASP A 330 -22.24 11.05 20.00
CA ASP A 330 -22.59 10.70 18.64
C ASP A 330 -21.40 10.27 17.78
N TYR A 331 -20.32 9.78 18.40
CA TYR A 331 -19.12 9.28 17.70
C TYR A 331 -19.43 8.24 16.62
N TYR A 332 -20.51 7.45 16.77
CA TYR A 332 -20.91 6.45 15.79
C TYR A 332 -21.20 7.05 14.41
N LYS A 333 -21.63 8.33 14.35
CA LYS A 333 -21.83 9.05 13.08
C LYS A 333 -20.53 9.26 12.30
N GLU A 334 -19.38 9.18 12.95
CA GLU A 334 -18.07 9.22 12.30
C GLU A 334 -17.83 7.97 11.44
N PHE A 335 -18.49 6.85 11.77
CA PHE A 335 -18.37 5.56 11.06
C PHE A 335 -19.52 5.29 10.09
N VAL A 336 -20.62 6.03 10.18
CA VAL A 336 -21.75 5.96 9.23
C VAL A 336 -21.62 7.06 8.18
N ARG A 337 -20.52 7.03 7.42
CA ARG A 337 -20.20 8.00 6.36
C ARG A 337 -19.98 7.30 5.03
N LEU A 338 -20.18 8.02 3.93
CA LEU A 338 -20.06 7.45 2.58
C LEU A 338 -18.73 6.71 2.34
N PRO A 339 -17.56 7.20 2.79
CA PRO A 339 -16.31 6.45 2.62
C PRO A 339 -16.31 5.09 3.31
N TYR A 340 -16.94 4.95 4.48
CA TYR A 340 -17.04 3.64 5.15
C TYR A 340 -18.04 2.71 4.46
N LEU A 341 -19.12 3.24 3.88
CA LEU A 341 -20.02 2.46 3.01
C LEU A 341 -19.28 1.96 1.77
N ALA A 342 -18.48 2.81 1.14
CA ALA A 342 -17.64 2.44 0.00
C ALA A 342 -16.58 1.40 0.39
N ILE A 343 -15.92 1.55 1.55
CA ILE A 343 -14.99 0.54 2.08
C ILE A 343 -15.72 -0.78 2.31
N THR A 344 -16.92 -0.77 2.88
CA THR A 344 -17.72 -2.00 3.09
C THR A 344 -17.99 -2.70 1.76
N ALA A 345 -18.46 -1.97 0.75
CA ALA A 345 -18.71 -2.51 -0.58
C ALA A 345 -17.42 -3.03 -1.24
N LEU A 346 -16.30 -2.31 -1.11
CA LEU A 346 -14.99 -2.70 -1.62
C LEU A 346 -14.51 -4.00 -0.97
N THR A 347 -14.61 -4.11 0.36
CA THR A 347 -14.18 -5.29 1.12
C THR A 347 -14.99 -6.52 0.72
N LEU A 348 -16.32 -6.39 0.61
CA LEU A 348 -17.18 -7.47 0.14
C LEU A 348 -16.86 -7.84 -1.31
N GLY A 349 -16.68 -6.84 -2.18
CA GLY A 349 -16.28 -7.03 -3.57
C GLY A 349 -14.94 -7.76 -3.70
N ALA A 350 -13.95 -7.40 -2.88
CA ALA A 350 -12.65 -8.06 -2.83
C ALA A 350 -12.77 -9.51 -2.35
N TYR A 351 -13.61 -9.79 -1.35
CA TYR A 351 -13.89 -11.16 -0.90
C TYR A 351 -14.49 -12.02 -2.02
N PHE A 352 -15.55 -11.54 -2.69
CA PHE A 352 -16.18 -12.29 -3.78
C PHE A 352 -15.29 -12.40 -5.03
N SER A 353 -14.42 -11.41 -5.27
CA SER A 353 -13.47 -11.41 -6.38
C SER A 353 -12.17 -12.16 -6.07
N HIS A 354 -11.98 -12.63 -4.83
CA HIS A 354 -10.74 -13.29 -4.41
C HIS A 354 -10.35 -14.47 -5.32
N PRO A 355 -11.28 -15.36 -5.77
CA PRO A 355 -10.96 -16.39 -6.75
C PRO A 355 -10.52 -15.83 -8.12
N LEU A 356 -11.09 -14.71 -8.56
CA LEU A 356 -10.71 -14.06 -9.83
C LEU A 356 -9.31 -13.44 -9.75
N MET A 357 -8.96 -12.85 -8.60
CA MET A 357 -7.61 -12.33 -8.35
C MET A 357 -6.56 -13.45 -8.43
N GLN A 358 -6.85 -14.60 -7.84
CA GLN A 358 -5.99 -15.79 -7.94
C GLN A 358 -5.89 -16.31 -9.37
N ALA A 359 -7.02 -16.42 -10.08
CA ALA A 359 -7.01 -16.88 -11.47
C ALA A 359 -6.23 -15.94 -12.40
N SER A 360 -6.32 -14.63 -12.17
CA SER A 360 -5.62 -13.62 -12.95
C SER A 360 -4.11 -13.65 -12.70
N SER A 361 -3.67 -13.86 -11.45
CA SER A 361 -2.24 -13.92 -11.13
C SER A 361 -1.54 -15.10 -11.80
N TYR A 362 -2.22 -16.23 -11.99
CA TYR A 362 -1.69 -17.41 -12.69
C TYR A 362 -1.46 -17.21 -14.19
N GLN A 363 -1.94 -16.12 -14.77
CA GLN A 363 -1.62 -15.76 -16.16
C GLN A 363 -0.21 -15.15 -16.29
N LEU A 364 0.39 -14.77 -15.17
CA LEU A 364 1.73 -14.21 -15.10
C LEU A 364 2.71 -15.29 -14.62
N PRO A 365 3.89 -15.43 -15.24
CA PRO A 365 4.91 -16.40 -14.84
C PRO A 365 5.71 -15.86 -13.63
N TRP A 366 5.01 -15.36 -12.62
CA TRP A 366 5.54 -14.53 -11.55
C TRP A 366 5.53 -15.23 -10.20
#